data_AF-A0A8T3P7W4-F1
#
_entry.id   AF-A0A8T3P7W4-F1
#
_cell.length_a   1.000
_cell.length_b   1.000
_cell.length_c   1.000
_cell.angle_alpha   90.00
_cell.angle_beta   90.00
_cell.angle_gamma   90.00
#
_symmetry.space_group_name_H-M   'P 1'
#
loop_
_entity.id
_entity.type
_entity.pdbx_description
1 polymer ?
#
loop_
_entity_poly.entity_id
_entity_poly.type
_entity_poly.pdbx_seq_one_letter_code
_entity_poly.pdbx_strand_id
1 'polypeptide(L)'
;MRSTQGMRSAVVGGLLVSLLTAGCGSFSVTPRPGASSDILAELAVRGAQVTDVTSGDPGCQSPELVGNAVRARVAIPGDEEPRLVHLLVFRNGSALQAAAAEIASCRQEVAADNGDADIDVVEVSPYSAFGPDWSPEFERFLESAMRTTVEGSRRP
;
A
#
# COMPACT_ATOMS: atom_id res chain seq x y z
N MET A 1 29.27 35.79 60.97
CA MET A 1 28.16 36.03 61.92
C MET A 1 27.05 36.76 61.17
N ARG A 2 25.82 36.19 61.19
CA ARG A 2 24.49 36.76 60.84
C ARG A 2 24.32 37.34 59.42
N SER A 3 23.43 36.77 58.59
CA SER A 3 21.95 36.95 58.58
C SER A 3 21.60 38.43 58.36
N THR A 4 20.74 38.87 57.44
CA THR A 4 19.54 38.28 56.80
C THR A 4 19.05 39.33 55.77
N GLN A 5 18.71 38.94 54.55
CA GLN A 5 17.36 38.92 53.97
C GLN A 5 16.77 40.28 53.53
N GLY A 6 16.34 40.38 52.26
CA GLY A 6 15.70 41.58 51.74
C GLY A 6 15.28 41.53 50.27
N MET A 7 14.49 40.53 49.89
CA MET A 7 13.30 40.63 49.03
C MET A 7 13.32 41.63 47.85
N ARG A 8 13.40 41.13 46.61
CA ARG A 8 12.74 41.75 45.44
C ARG A 8 12.23 40.70 44.46
N SER A 9 10.93 40.45 44.56
CA SER A 9 10.09 39.85 43.53
C SER A 9 10.05 40.77 42.29
N ALA A 10 10.22 40.18 41.11
CA ALA A 10 9.55 40.64 39.89
C ALA A 10 9.44 39.43 38.96
N VAL A 11 8.26 38.82 38.97
CA VAL A 11 7.82 37.77 38.05
C VAL A 11 7.58 38.42 36.68
N VAL A 12 8.29 37.96 35.66
CA VAL A 12 7.99 38.16 34.24
C VAL A 12 8.19 36.75 33.64
N GLY A 13 7.19 35.99 33.23
CA GLY A 13 6.00 36.38 32.47
C GLY A 13 6.33 36.26 30.98
N GLY A 14 6.38 35.03 30.45
CA GLY A 14 6.76 34.78 29.05
C GLY A 14 6.62 33.32 28.64
N LEU A 15 5.37 32.87 28.54
CA LEU A 15 4.93 31.60 27.97
C LEU A 15 5.12 31.64 26.44
N LEU A 16 5.79 30.66 25.82
CA LEU A 16 5.58 30.32 24.40
C LEU A 16 6.07 28.89 24.12
N VAL A 17 5.12 27.98 24.24
CA VAL A 17 5.13 26.60 23.76
C VAL A 17 4.92 26.63 22.25
N SER A 18 5.70 25.87 21.49
CA SER A 18 5.35 25.52 20.10
C SER A 18 5.84 24.11 19.81
N LEU A 19 4.93 23.16 20.03
CA LEU A 19 4.98 21.79 19.55
C LEU A 19 5.05 21.79 18.02
N LEU A 20 6.11 21.22 17.45
CA LEU A 20 6.09 20.74 16.07
C LEU A 20 5.82 19.24 16.11
N THR A 21 4.55 18.88 16.26
CA THR A 21 4.07 17.55 15.92
C THR A 21 4.25 17.37 14.41
N ALA A 22 5.26 16.59 14.02
CA ALA A 22 5.34 16.04 12.68
C ALA A 22 4.02 15.30 12.41
N GLY A 23 3.32 15.72 11.36
CA GLY A 23 1.98 15.26 11.06
C GLY A 23 1.95 13.77 10.78
N CYS A 24 1.27 13.00 11.64
CA CYS A 24 0.61 11.78 11.19
C CYS A 24 -0.49 12.23 10.23
N GLY A 25 -0.24 12.13 8.92
CA GLY A 25 -1.27 12.30 7.91
C GLY A 25 -2.39 11.30 8.18
N SER A 26 -3.55 11.78 8.65
CA SER A 26 -4.75 10.97 8.69
C SER A 26 -5.27 10.87 7.27
N PHE A 27 -4.89 9.80 6.57
CA PHE A 27 -5.58 9.37 5.37
C PHE A 27 -7.00 8.98 5.78
N SER A 28 -7.99 9.83 5.48
CA SER A 28 -9.39 9.42 5.52
C SER A 28 -9.63 8.45 4.36
N VAL A 29 -9.26 7.19 4.56
CA VAL A 29 -9.71 6.09 3.74
C VAL A 29 -11.18 5.90 4.09
N THR A 30 -12.09 6.36 3.23
CA THR A 30 -13.47 5.86 3.30
C THR A 30 -13.38 4.35 3.07
N PRO A 31 -13.76 3.50 4.04
CA PRO A 31 -13.64 2.06 3.88
C PRO A 31 -14.52 1.62 2.72
N ARG A 32 -13.89 1.20 1.62
CA ARG A 32 -14.57 0.49 0.54
C ARG A 32 -14.46 -0.99 0.89
N PRO A 33 -15.55 -1.76 0.92
CA PRO A 33 -15.45 -3.21 1.08
C PRO A 33 -14.50 -3.78 0.01
N GLY A 34 -13.46 -4.51 0.44
CA GLY A 34 -12.40 -4.98 -0.44
C GLY A 34 -11.39 -3.90 -0.84
N ALA A 35 -11.02 -3.03 0.10
CA ALA A 35 -10.02 -1.98 -0.15
C ALA A 35 -8.63 -2.61 -0.33
N SER A 36 -7.77 -1.98 -1.13
CA SER A 36 -6.36 -2.37 -1.26
C SER A 36 -5.67 -2.47 0.10
N SER A 37 -6.05 -1.64 1.08
CA SER A 37 -5.57 -1.71 2.46
C SER A 37 -5.83 -3.05 3.14
N ASP A 38 -6.92 -3.74 2.84
CA ASP A 38 -7.26 -5.01 3.47
C ASP A 38 -6.33 -6.12 2.98
N ILE A 39 -6.01 -6.12 1.67
CA ILE A 39 -5.03 -7.04 1.09
C ILE A 39 -3.63 -6.75 1.65
N LEU A 40 -3.22 -5.49 1.72
CA LEU A 40 -1.90 -5.13 2.27
C LEU A 40 -1.80 -5.49 3.76
N ALA A 41 -2.87 -5.31 4.53
CA ALA A 41 -2.93 -5.72 5.93
C ALA A 41 -2.85 -7.25 6.06
N GLU A 42 -3.56 -8.00 5.21
CA GLU A 42 -3.52 -9.47 5.19
C GLU A 42 -2.11 -9.99 4.86
N LEU A 43 -1.41 -9.36 3.91
CA LEU A 43 0.00 -9.67 3.62
C LEU A 43 0.88 -9.48 4.85
N ALA A 44 0.72 -8.36 5.57
CA ALA A 44 1.48 -8.06 6.77
C ALA A 44 1.18 -9.05 7.92
N VAL A 45 -0.08 -9.43 8.11
CA VAL A 45 -0.50 -10.46 9.10
C VAL A 45 0.19 -11.80 8.83
N ARG A 46 0.44 -12.13 7.56
CA ARG A 46 1.15 -13.34 7.12
C ARG A 46 2.67 -13.22 7.18
N GLY A 47 3.19 -12.10 7.67
CA GLY A 47 4.62 -11.86 7.85
C GLY A 47 5.33 -11.26 6.65
N ALA A 48 4.62 -10.80 5.62
CA ALA A 48 5.25 -10.04 4.54
C ALA A 48 5.58 -8.60 5.00
N GLN A 49 6.70 -8.07 4.53
CA GLN A 49 7.05 -6.67 4.68
C GLN A 49 6.53 -5.90 3.46
N VAL A 50 5.63 -4.94 3.70
CA VAL A 50 5.06 -4.07 2.67
C VAL A 50 5.63 -2.66 2.84
N THR A 51 6.26 -2.14 1.80
CA THR A 51 6.96 -0.85 1.79
C THR A 51 6.64 -0.07 0.52
N ASP A 52 6.98 1.22 0.48
CA ASP A 52 6.82 2.12 -0.68
C ASP A 52 5.43 2.12 -1.33
N VAL A 53 4.40 2.05 -0.49
CA VAL A 53 3.01 2.04 -0.92
C VAL A 53 2.65 3.39 -1.56
N THR A 54 2.30 3.35 -2.85
CA THR A 54 1.87 4.50 -3.64
C THR A 54 0.48 4.22 -4.21
N SER A 55 -0.53 4.94 -3.73
CA SER A 55 -1.87 4.88 -4.32
C SER A 55 -1.94 5.66 -5.63
N GLY A 56 -2.71 5.18 -6.59
CA GLY A 56 -2.88 5.84 -7.88
C GLY A 56 -1.84 5.45 -8.93
N ASP A 57 -1.01 4.44 -8.66
CA ASP A 57 0.13 4.11 -9.51
C ASP A 57 -0.01 2.70 -10.13
N PRO A 58 -0.47 2.60 -11.39
CA PRO A 58 -0.56 1.34 -12.10
C PRO A 58 0.77 0.91 -12.76
N GLY A 59 1.81 1.74 -12.74
CA GLY A 59 3.08 1.47 -13.45
C GLY A 59 3.05 1.76 -14.95
N CYS A 60 1.97 2.35 -15.48
CA CYS A 60 1.79 2.63 -16.90
C CYS A 60 1.04 3.95 -17.11
N GLN A 61 0.90 4.39 -18.36
CA GLN A 61 0.25 5.66 -18.71
C GLN A 61 -1.29 5.60 -18.78
N SER A 62 -1.92 4.49 -18.36
CA SER A 62 -3.38 4.31 -18.46
C SER A 62 -4.15 5.07 -17.36
N PRO A 63 -4.88 6.15 -17.68
CA PRO A 63 -5.64 6.91 -16.69
C PRO A 63 -6.81 6.11 -16.10
N GLU A 64 -7.33 5.13 -16.84
CA GLU A 64 -8.46 4.28 -16.43
C GLU A 64 -8.10 3.36 -15.25
N LEU A 65 -6.80 3.04 -15.09
CA LEU A 65 -6.32 2.16 -14.01
C LEU A 65 -5.92 2.92 -12.75
N VAL A 66 -5.55 4.20 -12.86
CA VAL A 66 -5.06 5.05 -11.76
C VAL A 66 -5.98 4.97 -10.53
N GLY A 67 -7.28 5.15 -10.70
CA GLY A 67 -8.23 5.16 -9.57
C GLY A 67 -8.36 3.83 -8.82
N ASN A 68 -7.88 2.73 -9.41
CA ASN A 68 -7.97 1.38 -8.88
C ASN A 68 -6.60 0.82 -8.44
N ALA A 69 -5.51 1.57 -8.65
CA ALA A 69 -4.16 1.05 -8.54
C ALA A 69 -3.47 1.40 -7.22
N VAL A 70 -2.66 0.45 -6.74
CA VAL A 70 -1.66 0.65 -5.70
C VAL A 70 -0.36 -0.01 -6.13
N ARG A 71 0.74 0.72 -6.11
CA ARG A 71 2.09 0.18 -6.24
C ARG A 71 2.70 -0.03 -4.86
N ALA A 72 3.40 -1.13 -4.63
CA ALA A 72 4.14 -1.38 -3.40
C ALA A 72 5.36 -2.26 -3.66
N ARG A 73 6.30 -2.25 -2.71
CA ARG A 73 7.37 -3.26 -2.62
C ARG A 73 7.04 -4.25 -1.50
N VAL A 74 7.00 -5.53 -1.84
CA VAL A 74 6.59 -6.62 -0.94
C VAL A 74 7.71 -7.65 -0.85
N ALA A 75 8.16 -7.97 0.37
CA ALA A 75 9.03 -9.11 0.63
C ALA A 75 8.27 -10.12 1.49
N ILE A 76 8.16 -11.36 1.01
CA ILE A 76 7.58 -12.45 1.82
C ILE A 76 8.64 -13.08 2.73
N PRO A 77 8.27 -13.85 3.76
CA PRO A 77 9.24 -14.56 4.59
C PRO A 77 10.17 -15.44 3.73
N GLY A 78 11.48 -15.21 3.82
CA GLY A 78 12.48 -15.95 3.04
C GLY A 78 12.98 -15.21 1.81
N ASP A 79 12.34 -14.12 1.38
CA ASP A 79 12.87 -13.27 0.33
C ASP A 79 14.14 -12.54 0.80
N GLU A 80 15.13 -12.47 -0.08
CA GLU A 80 16.33 -11.65 0.11
C GLU A 80 16.06 -10.18 -0.23
N GLU A 81 15.17 -9.92 -1.20
CA GLU A 81 14.84 -8.58 -1.68
C GLU A 81 13.33 -8.40 -1.92
N PRO A 82 12.75 -7.21 -1.65
CA PRO A 82 11.35 -6.92 -1.96
C PRO A 82 11.07 -6.90 -3.45
N ARG A 83 9.95 -7.48 -3.86
CA ARG A 83 9.43 -7.48 -5.22
C ARG A 83 8.47 -6.33 -5.46
N LEU A 84 8.49 -5.78 -6.67
CA LEU A 84 7.53 -4.77 -7.11
C LEU A 84 6.16 -5.41 -7.36
N VAL A 85 5.10 -4.80 -6.82
CA VAL A 85 3.72 -5.23 -6.98
C VAL A 85 2.84 -4.06 -7.39
N HIS A 86 2.14 -4.22 -8.51
CA HIS A 86 1.02 -3.38 -8.92
C HIS A 86 -0.28 -4.12 -8.61
N LEU A 87 -1.02 -3.65 -7.62
CA LEU A 87 -2.31 -4.19 -7.21
C LEU A 87 -3.44 -3.33 -7.76
N LEU A 88 -4.32 -3.94 -8.53
CA LEU A 88 -5.53 -3.34 -9.08
C LEU A 88 -6.76 -3.89 -8.36
N VAL A 89 -7.59 -2.97 -7.86
CA VAL A 89 -8.76 -3.28 -7.05
C VAL A 89 -10.02 -2.75 -7.72
N PHE A 90 -10.88 -3.65 -8.17
CA PHE A 90 -12.14 -3.28 -8.82
C PHE A 90 -13.34 -3.50 -7.92
N ARG A 91 -14.45 -2.82 -8.24
CA ARG A 91 -15.72 -2.95 -7.51
C ARG A 91 -16.35 -4.35 -7.58
N ASN A 92 -16.08 -5.10 -8.66
CA ASN A 92 -16.58 -6.45 -8.89
C ASN A 92 -15.83 -7.11 -10.08
N GLY A 93 -16.03 -8.41 -10.29
CA GLY A 93 -15.38 -9.15 -11.37
C GLY A 93 -15.75 -8.69 -12.79
N SER A 94 -16.94 -8.10 -12.98
CA SER A 94 -17.32 -7.55 -14.29
C SER A 94 -16.52 -6.30 -14.63
N ALA A 95 -16.23 -5.45 -13.63
CA ALA A 95 -15.38 -4.29 -13.80
C ALA A 95 -13.91 -4.68 -14.08
N LEU A 96 -13.41 -5.73 -13.42
CA LEU A 96 -12.10 -6.30 -13.71
C LEU A 96 -12.02 -6.80 -15.16
N GLN A 97 -12.99 -7.63 -15.59
CA GLN A 97 -13.02 -8.11 -16.97
C GLN A 97 -13.15 -6.99 -18.00
N ALA A 98 -13.90 -5.94 -17.70
CA ALA A 98 -14.02 -4.78 -18.57
C ALA A 98 -12.70 -4.02 -18.75
N ALA A 99 -11.77 -4.11 -17.77
CA ALA A 99 -10.46 -3.48 -17.82
C ALA A 99 -9.34 -4.40 -18.35
N ALA A 100 -9.67 -5.62 -18.79
CA ALA A 100 -8.66 -6.64 -19.09
C ALA A 100 -7.69 -6.22 -20.20
N ALA A 101 -8.16 -5.48 -21.21
CA ALA A 101 -7.32 -5.00 -22.30
C ALA A 101 -6.34 -3.91 -21.81
N GLU A 102 -6.82 -2.99 -20.98
CA GLU A 102 -6.02 -1.94 -20.36
C GLU A 102 -4.96 -2.53 -19.43
N ILE A 103 -5.32 -3.54 -18.64
CA ILE A 103 -4.38 -4.27 -17.78
C ILE A 103 -3.30 -4.96 -18.62
N ALA A 104 -3.69 -5.63 -19.71
CA ALA A 104 -2.74 -6.30 -20.60
C ALA A 104 -1.76 -5.30 -21.23
N SER A 105 -2.24 -4.14 -21.70
CA SER A 105 -1.38 -3.06 -22.22
C SER A 105 -0.44 -2.52 -21.14
N CYS A 106 -0.97 -2.28 -19.94
CA CYS A 106 -0.21 -1.77 -18.81
C CYS A 106 0.95 -2.69 -18.42
N ARG A 107 0.72 -4.01 -18.44
CA ARG A 107 1.77 -5.01 -18.19
C ARG A 107 2.89 -4.96 -19.22
N GLN A 108 2.59 -4.68 -20.48
CA GLN A 108 3.62 -4.56 -21.52
C GLN A 108 4.49 -3.30 -21.30
N GLU A 109 3.89 -2.19 -20.87
CA GLU A 109 4.64 -1.00 -20.47
C GLU A 109 5.54 -1.29 -19.26
N VAL A 110 5.01 -1.96 -18.24
CA VAL A 110 5.81 -2.36 -17.06
C VAL A 110 6.93 -3.33 -17.43
N ALA A 111 6.70 -4.30 -18.33
CA ALA A 111 7.76 -5.16 -18.85
C ALA A 111 8.88 -4.32 -19.49
N ALA A 112 8.53 -3.41 -20.40
CA ALA A 112 9.49 -2.56 -21.10
C ALA A 112 10.29 -1.67 -20.14
N ASP A 113 9.64 -1.07 -19.15
CA ASP A 113 10.28 -0.23 -18.13
C ASP A 113 11.21 -1.02 -17.20
N ASN A 114 11.05 -2.34 -17.13
CA ASN A 114 11.89 -3.25 -16.35
C ASN A 114 12.85 -4.07 -17.24
N GLY A 115 13.21 -3.54 -18.42
CA GLY A 115 14.21 -4.16 -19.29
C GLY A 115 13.71 -5.42 -20.00
N ASP A 116 12.43 -5.42 -20.41
CA ASP A 116 11.73 -6.53 -21.03
C ASP A 116 11.62 -7.77 -20.13
N ALA A 117 11.47 -7.55 -18.82
CA ALA A 117 11.29 -8.61 -17.82
C ALA A 117 9.97 -9.37 -18.03
N ASP A 118 9.96 -10.63 -17.61
CA ASP A 118 8.73 -11.42 -17.56
C ASP A 118 7.80 -10.87 -16.46
N ILE A 119 6.54 -10.63 -16.83
CA ILE A 119 5.53 -10.08 -15.92
C ILE A 119 4.57 -11.16 -15.45
N ASP A 120 4.75 -11.55 -14.20
CA ASP A 120 3.88 -12.49 -13.49
C ASP A 120 2.57 -11.83 -13.08
N VAL A 121 1.52 -12.65 -13.01
CA VAL A 121 0.17 -12.18 -12.69
C VAL A 121 -0.55 -13.14 -11.79
N VAL A 122 -1.18 -12.57 -10.77
CA VAL A 122 -2.15 -13.25 -9.93
C VAL A 122 -3.49 -12.53 -10.06
N GLU A 123 -4.52 -13.25 -10.47
CA GLU A 123 -5.88 -12.72 -10.57
C GLU A 123 -6.83 -13.46 -9.62
N VAL A 124 -7.45 -12.70 -8.71
CA VAL A 124 -8.46 -13.19 -7.77
C VAL A 124 -9.60 -12.19 -7.74
N SER A 125 -10.65 -12.43 -8.52
CA SER A 125 -11.77 -11.49 -8.68
C SER A 125 -12.31 -10.95 -7.34
N PRO A 126 -12.41 -9.62 -7.17
CA PRO A 126 -12.31 -8.57 -8.19
C PRO A 126 -10.93 -7.87 -8.27
N TYR A 127 -9.86 -8.58 -7.94
CA TYR A 127 -8.50 -8.04 -7.84
C TYR A 127 -7.57 -8.66 -8.90
N SER A 128 -6.59 -7.89 -9.35
CA SER A 128 -5.48 -8.34 -10.18
C SER A 128 -4.18 -7.76 -9.63
N ALA A 129 -3.14 -8.58 -9.52
CA ALA A 129 -1.82 -8.16 -9.09
C ALA A 129 -0.78 -8.61 -10.12
N PHE A 130 0.18 -7.76 -10.44
CA PHE A 130 1.26 -8.09 -11.37
C PHE A 130 2.57 -7.39 -11.03
N GLY A 131 3.67 -7.94 -11.53
CA GLY A 131 5.02 -7.40 -11.34
C GLY A 131 6.08 -8.28 -12.00
N PRO A 132 7.34 -7.81 -12.08
CA PRO A 132 8.42 -8.52 -12.74
C PRO A 132 9.04 -9.62 -11.86
N ASP A 133 9.42 -10.72 -12.49
CA ASP A 133 10.30 -11.77 -11.96
C ASP A 133 9.89 -12.32 -10.58
N TRP A 134 8.62 -12.69 -10.43
CA TRP A 134 8.11 -13.30 -9.21
C TRP A 134 8.46 -14.79 -9.16
N SER A 135 8.67 -15.28 -7.95
CA SER A 135 8.79 -16.72 -7.73
C SER A 135 7.39 -17.34 -7.62
N PRO A 136 7.22 -18.64 -7.94
CA PRO A 136 5.96 -19.35 -7.71
C PRO A 136 5.52 -19.37 -6.24
N GLU A 137 6.43 -19.17 -5.29
CA GLU A 137 6.09 -19.02 -3.88
C GLU A 137 5.47 -17.65 -3.59
N PHE A 138 6.06 -16.59 -4.15
CA PHE A 138 5.54 -15.24 -4.04
C PHE A 138 4.14 -15.10 -4.65
N GLU A 139 3.92 -15.65 -5.85
CA GLU A 139 2.60 -15.68 -6.50
C GLU A 139 1.54 -16.36 -5.61
N ARG A 140 1.84 -17.56 -5.09
CA ARG A 140 0.91 -18.29 -4.21
C ARG A 140 0.64 -17.54 -2.92
N PHE A 141 1.65 -16.86 -2.37
CA PHE A 141 1.49 -16.05 -1.17
C PHE A 141 0.50 -14.89 -1.41
N LEU A 142 0.69 -14.14 -2.51
CA LEU A 142 -0.22 -13.08 -2.93
C LEU A 142 -1.63 -13.60 -3.19
N GLU A 143 -1.77 -14.67 -3.98
CA GLU A 143 -3.06 -15.26 -4.31
C GLU A 143 -3.84 -15.66 -3.06
N SER A 144 -3.15 -16.29 -2.10
CA SER A 144 -3.75 -16.72 -0.86
C SER A 144 -4.23 -15.54 0.00
N ALA A 145 -3.46 -14.45 0.07
CA ALA A 145 -3.86 -13.22 0.78
C ALA A 145 -5.08 -12.56 0.12
N MET A 146 -5.09 -12.47 -1.21
CA MET A 146 -6.22 -11.92 -1.98
C MET A 146 -7.50 -12.76 -1.77
N ARG A 147 -7.41 -14.09 -1.82
CA ARG A 147 -8.55 -15.00 -1.58
C ARG A 147 -9.13 -14.84 -0.18
N THR A 148 -8.28 -14.78 0.85
CA THR A 148 -8.75 -14.57 2.23
C THR A 148 -9.46 -13.24 2.41
N THR A 149 -9.00 -12.19 1.72
CA THR A 149 -9.68 -10.89 1.72
C THR A 149 -11.07 -10.96 1.08
N VAL A 150 -11.21 -11.68 -0.05
CA VAL A 150 -12.51 -11.92 -0.70
C VAL A 150 -13.46 -12.65 0.25
N GLU A 151 -12.98 -13.67 0.95
CA GLU A 151 -13.79 -14.47 1.87
C GLU A 151 -14.21 -13.67 3.11
N GLY A 152 -13.31 -12.84 3.66
CA GLY A 152 -13.60 -11.94 4.78
C GLY A 152 -14.69 -10.93 4.44
N SER A 153 -14.65 -10.37 3.23
CA SER A 153 -15.63 -9.39 2.74
C SER A 153 -17.06 -9.95 2.56
N ARG A 154 -17.23 -11.27 2.53
CA ARG A 154 -18.53 -11.92 2.37
C ARG A 154 -19.24 -12.21 3.69
N ARG A 155 -18.59 -12.03 4.84
CA ARG A 155 -19.23 -12.27 6.14
C ARG A 155 -20.08 -11.06 6.55
N PRO A 156 -21.37 -11.25 6.90
CA PRO A 156 -22.28 -10.18 7.30
C PRO A 156 -21.96 -9.61 8.69
#